data_AF-R5GRG4-F1
#
_entry.id   AF-R5GRG4-F1
#
_cell.length_a   1.000
_cell.length_b   1.000
_cell.length_c   1.000
_cell.angle_alpha   90.00
_cell.angle_beta   90.00
_cell.angle_gamma   90.00
#
_symmetry.space_group_name_H-M   'P 1'
#
loop_
_entity.id
_entity.type
_entity.pdbx_description
1 polymer ?
#
loop_
_entity_poly.entity_id
_entity_poly.type
_entity_poly.pdbx_seq_one_letter_code
_entity_poly.pdbx_strand_id
1 'polypeptide(L)' 'MSSPTISVIVPVYNVAALLPRCIDSLLAQNFADYEVLLVDDGSTDGSEAIVTAMDRKMLV' A
#
# COMPACT_ATOMS: atom_id res chain seq x y z
N MET A 1 -1.70 14.79 -16.01
CA MET A 1 -1.35 14.53 -14.60
C MET A 1 0.16 14.55 -14.50
N SER A 2 0.77 15.22 -13.51
CA SER A 2 2.21 15.08 -13.24
C SER A 2 2.46 13.72 -12.60
N SER A 3 3.59 13.09 -12.93
CA SER A 3 4.08 11.91 -12.22
C SER A 3 4.45 12.31 -10.79
N PRO A 4 4.20 11.45 -9.78
CA PRO A 4 4.63 11.73 -8.42
C PRO A 4 6.16 11.79 -8.37
N THR A 5 6.69 12.62 -7.47
CA THR A 5 8.14 12.69 -7.23
C THR A 5 8.68 11.38 -6.65
N ILE A 6 7.86 10.66 -5.87
CA ILE A 6 8.23 9.39 -5.22
C ILE A 6 7.13 8.35 -5.43
N SER A 7 7.51 7.13 -5.77
CA SER A 7 6.64 5.95 -5.71
C SER A 7 7.16 4.99 -4.65
N VAL A 8 6.33 4.66 -3.67
CA VAL A 8 6.65 3.68 -2.62
C VAL A 8 5.99 2.36 -2.96
N ILE A 9 6.80 1.34 -3.24
CA ILE A 9 6.31 -0.01 -3.52
C ILE A 9 6.38 -0.83 -2.22
N VAL A 10 5.25 -1.41 -1.81
CA VAL A 10 5.13 -2.24 -0.62
C VAL A 10 4.73 -3.65 -1.05
N PRO A 11 5.68 -4.60 -1.09
CA PRO A 11 5.34 -5.99 -1.29
C PRO A 11 4.64 -6.53 -0.04
N VAL A 12 3.54 -7.26 -0.25
CA VAL A 12 2.67 -7.79 0.80
C VAL A 12 2.62 -9.31 0.64
N TYR A 13 3.06 -10.02 1.69
CA TYR A 13 2.92 -11.48 1.76
C TYR A 13 2.70 -11.92 3.21
N ASN A 14 1.49 -12.38 3.52
CA ASN A 14 1.11 -12.88 4.84
C ASN A 14 1.45 -11.94 6.02
N VAL A 15 1.05 -10.66 5.90
CA VAL A 15 1.31 -9.61 6.91
C VAL A 15 0.05 -8.89 7.36
N ALA A 16 -1.12 -9.55 7.34
CA ALA A 16 -2.42 -8.93 7.61
C ALA A 16 -2.47 -8.19 8.96
N ALA A 17 -1.79 -8.73 9.98
CA ALA A 17 -1.72 -8.12 11.31
C ALA A 17 -0.89 -6.83 11.37
N LEU A 18 0.07 -6.64 10.44
CA LEU A 18 1.00 -5.51 10.43
C LEU A 18 0.67 -4.48 9.34
N LEU A 19 0.01 -4.92 8.27
CA LEU A 19 -0.29 -4.11 7.10
C LEU A 19 -1.06 -2.82 7.43
N PRO A 20 -2.09 -2.80 8.30
CA PRO A 20 -2.77 -1.56 8.67
C PRO A 20 -1.83 -0.51 9.26
N ARG A 21 -0.92 -0.91 10.15
CA ARG A 21 0.05 0.00 10.77
C ARG A 21 1.04 0.56 9.75
N CYS A 22 1.42 -0.24 8.75
CA CYS A 22 2.26 0.22 7.65
C CYS A 22 1.53 1.29 6.82
N ILE A 23 0.27 1.03 6.47
CA ILE A 23 -0.59 1.96 5.73
C ILE A 23 -0.78 3.26 6.52
N ASP A 24 -1.14 3.18 7.80
CA ASP A 24 -1.30 4.36 8.67
C ASP A 24 -0.02 5.21 8.72
N SER A 25 1.14 4.55 8.84
CA SER A 25 2.43 5.23 8.79
C SER A 25 2.65 5.93 7.46
N LEU A 26 2.34 5.28 6.34
CA LEU A 26 2.47 5.88 5.02
C LEU A 26 1.49 7.02 4.81
N LEU A 27 0.27 6.97 5.35
CA LEU A 27 -0.72 8.05 5.24
C LEU A 27 -0.39 9.27 6.12
N ALA A 28 0.37 9.08 7.20
CA ALA A 28 0.76 10.14 8.13
C ALA A 28 1.95 10.99 7.66
N GLN A 29 2.44 10.81 6.43
CA GLN A 29 3.61 11.53 5.93
C GLN A 29 3.31 13.00 5.63
N ASN A 30 4.27 13.89 5.96
CA ASN A 30 4.16 15.32 5.68
C ASN A 30 4.47 15.69 4.21
N PHE A 31 5.11 14.78 3.47
CA PHE A 31 5.37 14.93 2.04
C PHE A 31 4.16 14.40 1.26
N ALA A 32 3.59 15.19 0.35
CA ALA A 32 2.31 14.85 -0.29
C ALA A 32 2.44 14.40 -1.76
N ASP A 33 3.57 14.64 -2.41
CA ASP A 33 3.76 14.32 -3.84
C ASP A 33 4.37 12.92 -4.04
N TYR A 34 3.69 11.92 -3.50
CA TYR A 34 4.06 10.51 -3.64
C TYR A 34 2.83 9.63 -3.85
N GLU A 35 3.07 8.45 -4.40
CA GLU A 35 2.07 7.37 -4.47
C GLU A 35 2.57 6.14 -3.72
N VAL A 36 1.62 5.28 -3.32
CA VAL A 36 1.90 4.00 -2.68
C VAL A 36 1.29 2.89 -3.51
N LEU A 37 2.10 1.89 -3.86
CA LEU A 37 1.70 0.70 -4.61
C LEU A 37 1.82 -0.50 -3.67
N LEU A 38 0.67 -1.05 -3.26
CA LEU A 38 0.61 -2.29 -2.50
C LEU A 38 0.54 -3.46 -3.48
N VAL A 39 1.49 -4.40 -3.40
CA VAL A 39 1.57 -5.55 -4.31
C VAL A 39 1.47 -6.83 -3.49
N ASP A 40 0.32 -7.50 -3.56
CA ASP A 40 0.13 -8.79 -2.87
C ASP A 40 0.76 -9.93 -3.68
N ASP A 41 1.57 -10.75 -3.02
CA ASP A 41 2.29 -11.89 -3.62
C ASP A 41 1.59 -13.24 -3.29
N GLY A 42 0.26 -13.26 -3.36
CA GLY A 42 -0.54 -14.47 -3.10
C GLY A 42 -0.67 -14.78 -1.60
N SER A 43 -1.01 -13.78 -0.80
CA SER A 43 -1.24 -13.97 0.63
C SER A 43 -2.44 -14.88 0.90
N THR A 44 -2.38 -15.64 1.99
CA THR A 44 -3.46 -16.55 2.44
C THR A 44 -4.01 -16.19 3.83
N ASP A 45 -3.53 -15.09 4.42
CA ASP A 45 -3.87 -14.63 5.77
C ASP A 45 -4.88 -13.47 5.82
N GLY A 46 -5.46 -13.11 4.67
CA GLY A 46 -6.36 -11.96 4.54
C GLY A 46 -5.69 -10.64 4.18
N SER A 47 -4.37 -10.61 3.94
CA SER A 47 -3.69 -9.40 3.47
C SER A 47 -4.28 -8.86 2.15
N GLU A 48 -4.64 -9.74 1.22
CA GLU A 48 -5.30 -9.39 -0.05
C GLU A 48 -6.58 -8.56 0.17
N ALA A 49 -7.39 -8.93 1.16
CA ALA A 49 -8.62 -8.20 1.48
C ALA A 49 -8.33 -6.78 1.99
N ILE A 50 -7.24 -6.61 2.75
CA ILE A 50 -6.78 -5.30 3.22
C ILE A 50 -6.28 -4.47 2.04
N VAL A 51 -5.47 -5.05 1.15
CA VAL A 51 -4.97 -4.39 -0.06
C VAL A 51 -6.13 -3.94 -0.96
N THR A 52 -7.09 -4.83 -1.22
CA THR A 52 -8.25 -4.57 -2.10
C THR A 52 -9.17 -3.48 -1.55
N ALA A 53 -9.29 -3.36 -0.22
CA ALA A 53 -10.10 -2.33 0.41
C ALA A 53 -9.51 -0.90 0.25
N MET A 54 -8.24 -0.77 -0.14
CA MET A 54 -7.56 0.52 -0.25
C MET A 54 -7.65 1.08 -1.67
N ASP A 55 -8.66 1.91 -1.93
CA ASP A 55 -8.83 2.59 -3.22
C ASP A 55 -8.08 3.93 -3.25
N ARG A 56 -6.77 3.90 -3.55
CA ARG A 56 -6.06 5.04 -4.16
C ARG A 56 -4.88 4.55 -5.00
N LYS A 57 -5.06 4.59 -6.33
CA LYS A 57 -4.04 4.33 -7.37
C LYS A 57 -3.27 3.02 -7.13
N MET A 58 -3.98 1.90 -7.27
CA MET A 58 -3.37 0.58 -7.25
C MET A 58 -3.17 0.12 -8.71
N LEU A 59 -1.91 -0.01 -9.13
CA LEU A 59 -1.56 -0.87 -10.25
C LEU A 59 -1.31 -2.26 -9.66
N VAL A 60 -2.21 -3.18 -10.02
CA VAL A 60 -2.15 -4.62 -9.74
C VAL A 60 -0.96 -5.24 -10.45
#